data_AF-A0A9D7T3A3-F1
#
_entry.id   AF-A0A9D7T3A3-F1
#
_cell.length_a   1.000
_cell.length_b   1.000
_cell.length_c   1.000
_cell.angle_alpha   90.00
_cell.angle_beta   90.00
_cell.angle_gamma   90.00
#
_symmetry.space_group_name_H-M   'P 1'
#
loop_
_entity.id
_entity.type
_entity.pdbx_description
1 polymer ?
#
loop_
_entity_poly.entity_id
_entity_poly.type
_entity_poly.pdbx_seq_one_letter_code
_entity_poly.pdbx_strand_id
1 'polypeptide(L)'
;MLRLFNSLSFFQPYRFGLLPLALAIVLTSGCATAGADSAGKTRDFTTTTATTAAGAYIGTNNSNNKAKGAAIGAAAGFVTGEAINYFNNKAQREAFVAGYEKGQSNAVKQQYWIARDNQRPRTDDGYEESYYEITVPQTDREGVRHETTKRVIRVVMPKEETGS
;
A
#
# COMPACT_ATOMS: atom_id res chain seq x y z
N MET A 1 -19.64 -63.35 6.18
CA MET A 1 -19.69 -61.89 6.42
C MET A 1 -18.34 -61.25 6.80
N LEU A 2 -17.20 -61.97 6.80
CA LEU A 2 -15.90 -61.37 7.18
C LEU A 2 -15.08 -60.75 6.03
N ARG A 3 -15.41 -61.04 4.76
CA ARG A 3 -14.64 -60.53 3.59
C ARG A 3 -15.11 -59.14 3.10
N LEU A 4 -16.32 -58.72 3.44
CA LEU A 4 -16.88 -57.42 3.05
C LEU A 4 -16.34 -56.28 3.94
N PHE A 5 -16.14 -56.53 5.24
CA PHE A 5 -15.55 -55.55 6.14
C PHE A 5 -14.08 -55.24 5.83
N ASN A 6 -13.36 -56.17 5.19
CA ASN A 6 -11.95 -56.01 4.86
C ASN A 6 -11.70 -55.16 3.59
N SER A 7 -12.74 -54.87 2.79
CA SER A 7 -12.61 -53.95 1.64
C SER A 7 -12.93 -52.50 1.98
N LEU A 8 -13.74 -52.26 3.03
CA LEU A 8 -14.05 -50.92 3.52
C LEU A 8 -12.89 -50.28 4.31
N SER A 9 -12.04 -51.08 4.96
CA SER A 9 -10.83 -50.60 5.65
C SER A 9 -9.71 -50.20 4.68
N PHE A 10 -9.68 -50.75 3.46
CA PHE A 10 -8.68 -50.42 2.44
C PHE A 10 -8.98 -49.11 1.68
N PHE A 11 -10.26 -48.71 1.60
CA PHE A 11 -10.70 -47.47 0.93
C PHE A 11 -10.69 -46.23 1.84
N GLN A 12 -10.52 -46.42 3.15
CA GLN A 12 -10.59 -45.38 4.15
C GLN A 12 -9.39 -44.41 4.17
N PRO A 13 -8.11 -44.81 3.96
CA PRO A 13 -7.01 -43.85 4.01
C PRO A 13 -6.99 -42.88 2.82
N TYR A 14 -7.50 -43.29 1.65
CA TYR A 14 -7.53 -42.45 0.46
C TYR A 14 -8.60 -41.36 0.52
N ARG A 15 -9.78 -41.62 1.12
CA ARG A 15 -10.85 -40.62 1.26
C ARG A 15 -10.53 -39.55 2.30
N PHE A 16 -9.86 -39.92 3.40
CA PHE A 16 -9.40 -38.97 4.41
C PHE A 16 -8.16 -38.17 3.97
N GLY A 17 -7.37 -38.67 3.01
CA GLY A 17 -6.23 -37.93 2.43
C GLY A 17 -6.63 -37.03 1.27
N LEU A 18 -7.54 -37.47 0.39
CA LEU A 18 -7.96 -36.69 -0.79
C LEU A 18 -8.84 -35.49 -0.45
N LEU A 19 -9.66 -35.55 0.61
CA LEU A 19 -10.52 -34.45 1.02
C LEU A 19 -9.73 -33.22 1.53
N PRO A 20 -8.75 -33.35 2.45
CA PRO A 20 -7.92 -32.21 2.84
C PRO A 20 -6.99 -31.76 1.71
N LEU A 21 -6.54 -32.66 0.82
CA LEU A 21 -5.77 -32.27 -0.37
C LEU A 21 -6.61 -31.44 -1.36
N ALA A 22 -7.85 -31.86 -1.64
CA ALA A 22 -8.77 -31.10 -2.48
C ALA A 22 -9.14 -29.76 -1.84
N LEU A 23 -9.38 -29.73 -0.53
CA LEU A 23 -9.61 -28.50 0.23
C LEU A 23 -8.38 -27.59 0.17
N ALA A 24 -7.17 -28.14 0.30
CA ALA A 24 -5.92 -27.38 0.18
C ALA A 24 -5.73 -26.81 -1.23
N ILE A 25 -6.09 -27.53 -2.30
CA ILE A 25 -6.03 -27.02 -3.68
C ILE A 25 -7.04 -25.88 -3.89
N VAL A 26 -8.24 -25.99 -3.32
CA VAL A 26 -9.26 -24.91 -3.36
C VAL A 26 -8.86 -23.70 -2.53
N LEU A 27 -8.20 -23.90 -1.38
CA LEU A 27 -7.74 -22.80 -0.51
C LEU A 27 -6.45 -22.13 -1.03
N THR A 28 -5.53 -22.88 -1.66
CA THR A 28 -4.27 -22.36 -2.20
C THR A 28 -4.41 -21.65 -3.55
N SER A 29 -5.50 -21.88 -4.29
CA SER A 29 -5.84 -21.08 -5.48
C SER A 29 -6.27 -19.64 -5.14
N GLY A 30 -6.40 -19.31 -3.85
CA GLY A 30 -6.58 -17.94 -3.36
C GLY A 30 -5.29 -17.21 -2.93
N CYS A 31 -4.12 -17.87 -2.93
CA CYS A 31 -2.84 -17.24 -2.55
C CYS A 31 -2.13 -16.53 -3.72
N ALA A 32 -2.65 -16.61 -4.94
CA ALA A 32 -2.42 -15.55 -5.93
C ALA A 32 -3.28 -14.35 -5.53
N THR A 33 -2.87 -13.70 -4.44
CA THR A 33 -3.24 -12.30 -4.22
C THR A 33 -3.01 -11.55 -5.51
N ALA A 34 -3.86 -10.59 -5.78
CA ALA A 34 -3.74 -9.64 -6.86
C ALA A 34 -2.33 -9.02 -6.84
N GLY A 35 -1.39 -9.68 -7.51
CA GLY A 35 -0.14 -9.11 -7.93
C GLY A 35 -0.48 -8.01 -8.91
N ALA A 36 0.29 -6.94 -8.87
CA ALA A 36 0.09 -5.71 -9.64
C ALA A 36 -0.09 -5.90 -11.16
N ASP A 37 0.11 -7.11 -11.71
CA ASP A 37 -0.16 -7.46 -13.11
C ASP A 37 -1.61 -7.89 -13.41
N SER A 38 -2.45 -8.12 -12.39
CA SER A 38 -3.89 -8.44 -12.58
C SER A 38 -4.81 -7.22 -12.52
N ALA A 39 -4.32 -6.07 -12.05
CA ALA A 39 -5.12 -4.84 -11.86
C ALA A 39 -5.60 -4.18 -13.16
N GLY A 40 -5.15 -4.65 -14.34
CA GLY A 40 -5.46 -4.04 -15.63
C GLY A 40 -6.55 -4.73 -16.46
N LYS A 41 -6.91 -5.99 -16.16
CA LYS A 41 -7.85 -6.75 -17.00
C LYS A 41 -8.42 -7.99 -16.33
N THR A 42 -8.98 -7.88 -15.13
CA THR A 42 -9.87 -8.94 -14.63
C THR A 42 -11.19 -8.83 -15.38
N ARG A 43 -11.35 -9.55 -16.48
CA ARG A 43 -12.70 -9.85 -16.95
C ARG A 43 -13.30 -10.74 -15.87
N ASP A 44 -14.15 -10.16 -15.04
CA ASP A 44 -14.82 -10.92 -13.99
C ASP A 44 -15.85 -11.87 -14.62
N PHE A 45 -15.34 -13.03 -15.03
CA PHE A 45 -16.12 -14.09 -15.65
C PHE A 45 -17.24 -14.54 -14.71
N THR A 46 -17.05 -14.42 -13.39
CA THR A 46 -18.06 -14.79 -12.40
C THR A 46 -19.30 -13.89 -12.51
N THR A 47 -19.10 -12.57 -12.68
CA THR A 47 -20.19 -11.61 -12.87
C THR A 47 -20.92 -11.86 -14.18
N THR A 48 -20.20 -12.03 -15.30
CA THR A 48 -20.85 -12.30 -16.60
C THR A 48 -21.58 -13.65 -16.63
N THR A 49 -20.99 -14.70 -16.07
CA THR A 49 -21.66 -16.01 -15.97
C THR A 49 -22.86 -15.97 -15.04
N ALA A 50 -22.76 -15.27 -13.91
CA ALA A 50 -23.87 -15.10 -12.97
C ALA A 50 -25.03 -14.33 -13.61
N THR A 51 -24.78 -13.20 -14.28
CA THR A 51 -25.82 -12.43 -14.95
C THR A 51 -26.41 -13.18 -16.14
N THR A 52 -25.60 -13.92 -16.89
CA THR A 52 -26.07 -14.79 -17.99
C THR A 52 -26.99 -15.89 -17.46
N ALA A 53 -26.58 -16.60 -16.41
CA ALA A 53 -27.38 -17.67 -15.81
C ALA A 53 -28.67 -17.12 -15.18
N ALA A 54 -28.59 -15.98 -14.48
CA ALA A 54 -29.75 -15.30 -13.91
C ALA A 54 -30.72 -14.82 -15.01
N GLY A 55 -30.19 -14.24 -16.08
CA GLY A 55 -30.97 -13.82 -17.24
C GLY A 55 -31.68 -15.01 -17.89
N ALA A 56 -30.97 -16.13 -18.08
CA ALA A 56 -31.56 -17.36 -18.60
C ALA A 56 -32.71 -17.86 -17.72
N TYR A 57 -32.50 -17.90 -16.40
CA TYR A 57 -33.50 -18.31 -15.43
C TYR A 57 -34.76 -17.43 -15.50
N ILE A 58 -34.60 -16.10 -15.46
CA ILE A 58 -35.70 -15.14 -15.57
C ILE A 58 -36.44 -15.30 -16.90
N GLY A 59 -35.69 -15.48 -18.00
CA GLY A 59 -36.25 -15.67 -19.34
C GLY A 59 -37.06 -16.96 -19.50
N THR A 60 -36.65 -18.05 -18.84
CA THR A 60 -37.44 -19.32 -18.85
C THR A 60 -38.76 -19.19 -18.11
N ASN A 61 -38.83 -18.33 -17.09
CA ASN A 61 -39.99 -18.21 -16.21
C ASN A 61 -41.06 -17.28 -16.80
N ASN A 62 -40.65 -16.31 -17.63
CA ASN A 62 -41.55 -15.31 -18.21
C ASN A 62 -41.96 -15.60 -19.66
N SER A 63 -41.61 -16.76 -20.22
CA SER A 63 -41.86 -17.10 -21.63
C SER A 63 -42.68 -18.37 -21.81
N ASN A 64 -43.56 -18.37 -22.81
CA ASN A 64 -44.36 -19.54 -23.18
C ASN A 64 -43.51 -20.68 -23.75
N ASN A 65 -42.32 -20.38 -24.31
CA ASN A 65 -41.36 -21.38 -24.77
C ASN A 65 -40.08 -21.26 -23.96
N LYS A 66 -39.93 -22.17 -22.99
CA LYS A 66 -38.84 -22.17 -22.01
C LYS A 66 -37.46 -22.10 -22.67
N ALA A 67 -37.22 -22.83 -23.76
CA ALA A 67 -35.92 -22.83 -24.45
C ALA A 67 -35.64 -21.47 -25.12
N LYS A 68 -36.64 -20.88 -25.76
CA LYS A 68 -36.48 -19.59 -26.44
C LYS A 68 -36.31 -18.44 -25.45
N GLY A 69 -37.05 -18.47 -24.34
CA GLY A 69 -36.89 -17.50 -23.27
C GLY A 69 -35.56 -17.63 -22.52
N ALA A 70 -35.08 -18.86 -22.28
CA ALA A 70 -33.75 -19.08 -21.73
C ALA A 70 -32.66 -18.42 -22.58
N ALA A 71 -32.70 -18.66 -23.90
CA ALA A 71 -31.71 -18.12 -24.83
C ALA A 71 -31.74 -16.58 -24.86
N ILE A 72 -32.93 -15.98 -24.93
CA ILE A 72 -33.09 -14.52 -24.94
C ILE A 72 -32.63 -13.90 -23.61
N GLY A 73 -33.03 -14.51 -22.50
CA GLY A 73 -32.64 -14.06 -21.17
C GLY A 73 -31.14 -14.20 -20.92
N ALA A 74 -30.53 -15.31 -21.35
CA ALA A 74 -29.08 -15.52 -21.27
C ALA A 74 -28.31 -14.46 -22.06
N ALA A 75 -28.73 -14.19 -23.30
CA ALA A 75 -28.11 -13.18 -24.14
C ALA A 75 -28.20 -11.78 -23.51
N ALA A 76 -29.37 -11.42 -22.97
CA ALA A 76 -29.54 -10.16 -22.24
C ALA A 76 -28.64 -10.08 -21.00
N GLY A 77 -28.62 -11.14 -20.19
CA GLY A 77 -27.78 -11.24 -19.00
C GLY A 77 -26.28 -11.17 -19.31
N PHE A 78 -25.84 -11.76 -20.41
CA PHE A 78 -24.45 -11.71 -20.88
C PHE A 78 -24.03 -10.28 -21.23
N VAL A 79 -24.85 -9.56 -22.02
CA VAL A 79 -24.58 -8.17 -22.40
C VAL A 79 -24.54 -7.27 -21.16
N THR A 80 -25.49 -7.44 -20.23
CA THR A 80 -25.49 -6.71 -18.96
C THR A 80 -24.23 -7.00 -18.13
N GLY A 81 -23.82 -8.26 -18.04
CA GLY A 81 -22.61 -8.67 -17.34
C GLY A 81 -21.36 -8.05 -17.94
N GLU A 82 -21.23 -8.06 -19.26
CA GLU A 82 -20.10 -7.45 -19.96
C GLU A 82 -20.06 -5.93 -19.76
N ALA A 83 -21.22 -5.26 -19.74
CA ALA A 83 -21.30 -3.83 -19.46
C ALA A 83 -20.85 -3.51 -18.02
N ILE A 84 -21.33 -4.25 -17.01
CA ILE A 84 -20.91 -4.09 -15.62
C ILE A 84 -19.39 -4.30 -15.50
N ASN A 85 -18.87 -5.34 -16.13
CA ASN A 85 -17.45 -5.66 -16.14
C ASN A 85 -16.62 -4.55 -16.79
N TYR A 86 -17.10 -3.96 -17.87
CA TYR A 86 -16.49 -2.82 -18.53
C TYR A 86 -16.41 -1.58 -17.61
N PHE A 87 -17.52 -1.22 -16.94
CA PHE A 87 -17.54 -0.11 -16.00
C PHE A 87 -16.63 -0.35 -14.80
N ASN A 88 -16.66 -1.56 -14.24
CA ASN A 88 -15.79 -1.93 -13.12
C ASN A 88 -14.31 -1.84 -13.52
N ASN A 89 -13.93 -2.37 -14.69
CA ASN A 89 -12.55 -2.29 -15.16
C ASN A 89 -12.08 -0.85 -15.39
N LYS A 90 -12.96 0.02 -15.89
CA LYS A 90 -12.66 1.46 -16.02
C LYS A 90 -12.41 2.12 -14.66
N ALA A 91 -13.29 1.87 -13.69
CA ALA A 91 -13.17 2.41 -12.34
C ALA A 91 -11.90 1.90 -11.63
N GLN A 92 -11.58 0.62 -11.78
CA GLN A 92 -10.34 0.03 -11.25
C GLN A 92 -9.10 0.67 -11.86
N ARG A 93 -9.09 0.89 -13.18
CA ARG A 93 -7.97 1.54 -13.87
C ARG A 93 -7.79 2.99 -13.46
N GLU A 94 -8.88 3.73 -13.29
CA GLU A 94 -8.84 5.12 -12.81
C GLU A 94 -8.35 5.18 -11.36
N ALA A 95 -8.83 4.29 -10.49
CA ALA A 95 -8.35 4.18 -9.12
C ALA A 95 -6.87 3.79 -9.05
N PHE A 96 -6.41 2.92 -9.94
CA PHE A 96 -4.99 2.53 -10.03
C PHE A 96 -4.12 3.71 -10.46
N VAL A 97 -4.51 4.44 -11.51
CA VAL A 97 -3.75 5.62 -11.98
C VAL A 97 -3.74 6.72 -10.92
N ALA A 98 -4.88 7.03 -10.31
CA ALA A 98 -4.98 8.00 -9.23
C ALA A 98 -4.13 7.59 -8.01
N GLY A 99 -4.11 6.30 -7.67
CA GLY A 99 -3.27 5.74 -6.62
C GLY A 99 -1.78 5.85 -6.95
N TYR A 100 -1.40 5.55 -8.20
CA TYR A 100 -0.03 5.63 -8.69
C TYR A 100 0.51 7.08 -8.65
N GLU A 101 -0.26 8.03 -9.17
CA GLU A 101 0.08 9.46 -9.14
C GLU A 101 0.19 9.99 -7.71
N LYS A 102 -0.77 9.63 -6.83
CA LYS A 102 -0.73 9.99 -5.42
C LYS A 102 0.47 9.38 -4.68
N GLY A 103 0.83 8.15 -5.03
CA GLY A 103 1.99 7.43 -4.49
C GLY A 103 3.30 8.12 -4.84
N GLN A 104 3.50 8.47 -6.12
CA GLN A 104 4.71 9.17 -6.56
C GLN A 104 4.88 10.53 -5.88
N SER A 105 3.80 11.33 -5.77
CA SER A 105 3.87 12.64 -5.12
C SER A 105 4.23 12.53 -3.62
N ASN A 106 3.66 11.54 -2.92
CA ASN A 106 3.94 11.34 -1.50
C ASN A 106 5.37 10.85 -1.25
N ALA A 107 5.90 9.96 -2.11
CA ALA A 107 7.27 9.48 -2.01
C ALA A 107 8.28 10.63 -2.16
N VAL A 108 8.09 11.50 -3.17
CA VAL A 108 8.95 12.67 -3.38
C VAL A 108 8.89 13.65 -2.21
N LYS A 109 7.68 13.90 -1.67
CA LYS A 109 7.53 14.76 -0.49
C LYS A 109 8.26 14.19 0.72
N GLN A 110 8.09 12.90 1.03
CA GLN A 110 8.77 12.26 2.15
C GLN A 110 10.29 12.38 2.01
N GLN A 111 10.84 12.13 0.82
CA GLN A 111 12.26 12.29 0.56
C GLN A 111 12.72 13.75 0.76
N TYR A 112 11.93 14.74 0.33
CA TYR A 112 12.21 16.15 0.57
C TYR A 112 12.28 16.49 2.07
N TRP A 113 11.32 16.03 2.88
CA TRP A 113 11.31 16.30 4.33
C TRP A 113 12.51 15.67 5.02
N ILE A 114 12.88 14.44 4.67
CA ILE A 114 14.07 13.76 5.20
C ILE A 114 15.34 14.54 4.85
N ALA A 115 15.50 14.94 3.58
CA ALA A 115 16.68 15.70 3.15
C ALA A 115 16.77 17.06 3.87
N ARG A 116 15.63 17.75 4.02
CA ARG A 116 15.56 19.04 4.72
C ARG A 116 15.88 18.90 6.20
N ASP A 117 15.35 17.88 6.87
CA ASP A 117 15.60 17.67 8.29
C ASP A 117 17.05 17.22 8.54
N ASN A 118 17.69 16.51 7.61
CA ASN A 118 19.13 16.23 7.65
C ASN A 118 20.02 17.46 7.41
N GLN A 119 19.54 18.44 6.63
CA GLN A 119 20.28 19.68 6.35
C GLN A 119 20.07 20.77 7.40
N ARG A 120 19.08 20.62 8.29
CA ARG A 120 18.89 21.57 9.38
C ARG A 120 20.11 21.53 10.29
N PRO A 121 20.81 22.66 10.50
CA PRO A 121 21.89 22.72 11.47
C PRO A 121 21.29 22.30 12.81
N ARG A 122 21.83 21.24 13.41
CA ARG A 122 21.59 20.92 14.81
C ARG A 122 22.03 22.16 15.59
N THR A 123 21.08 22.87 16.17
CA THR A 123 21.30 24.03 17.05
C THR A 123 21.98 23.67 18.37
N ASP A 124 22.37 22.40 18.54
CA ASP A 124 23.21 21.91 19.63
C ASP A 124 24.48 21.39 18.98
N ASP A 125 25.38 22.32 18.68
CA ASP A 125 26.71 22.10 18.15
C ASP A 125 27.66 21.51 19.22
N GLY A 126 27.15 21.19 20.41
CA GLY A 126 27.91 20.59 21.51
C GLY A 126 28.89 21.58 22.15
N TYR A 127 28.70 22.88 21.90
CA TYR A 127 29.48 23.95 22.47
C TYR A 127 28.59 24.88 23.29
N GLU A 128 29.09 25.34 24.43
CA GLU A 128 28.46 26.37 25.24
C GLU A 128 29.09 27.72 24.89
N GLU A 129 28.26 28.67 24.43
CA GLU A 129 28.70 30.03 24.11
C GLU A 129 28.56 30.95 25.34
N SER A 130 29.68 31.54 25.78
CA SER A 130 29.70 32.56 26.84
C SER A 130 30.30 33.87 26.34
N TYR A 131 29.69 34.99 26.71
CA TYR A 131 30.13 36.34 26.30
C TYR A 131 30.68 37.10 27.51
N TYR A 132 31.94 37.55 27.43
CA TYR A 132 32.58 38.36 28.46
C TYR A 132 32.86 39.77 27.96
N GLU A 133 32.39 40.77 28.69
CA GLU A 133 32.73 42.16 28.45
C GLU A 133 34.06 42.50 29.13
N ILE A 134 35.02 42.98 28.35
CA ILE A 134 36.26 43.58 28.88
C ILE A 134 36.31 45.06 28.56
N THR A 135 36.73 45.84 29.55
CA THR A 135 37.00 47.27 29.36
C THR A 135 38.43 47.42 28.88
N VAL A 136 38.62 47.83 27.62
CA VAL A 136 39.96 48.09 27.08
C VAL A 136 40.36 49.51 27.50
N PRO A 137 41.44 49.67 28.29
CA PRO A 137 41.88 50.99 28.75
C PRO A 137 42.37 51.84 27.56
N GLN A 138 42.40 53.16 27.73
CA GLN A 138 42.99 54.05 26.72
C GLN A 138 44.45 53.67 26.48
N THR A 139 44.82 53.52 25.22
CA THR A 139 46.19 53.24 24.80
C THR A 139 46.56 54.25 23.73
N ASP A 140 47.70 54.90 23.89
CA ASP A 140 48.35 55.64 22.82
C ASP A 140 49.38 54.72 22.18
N ARG A 141 49.05 54.20 21.00
CA ARG A 141 49.90 53.26 20.27
C ARG A 141 49.97 53.75 18.83
N GLU A 142 51.20 53.93 18.33
CA GLU A 142 51.48 54.44 16.98
C GLU A 142 50.91 55.84 16.68
N GLY A 143 50.85 56.72 17.70
CA GLY A 143 50.45 58.12 17.54
C GLY A 143 48.95 58.34 17.36
N VAL A 144 48.13 57.31 17.56
CA VAL A 144 46.67 57.39 17.55
C VAL A 144 46.14 57.12 18.96
N ARG A 145 45.42 58.11 19.49
CA ARG A 145 44.79 58.01 20.81
C ARG A 145 43.49 57.20 20.72
N HIS A 146 43.53 55.95 21.20
CA HIS A 146 42.36 55.10 21.26
C HIS A 146 41.59 55.32 22.56
N GLU A 147 40.32 55.71 22.45
CA GLU A 147 39.45 55.92 23.60
C GLU A 147 38.99 54.60 24.24
N THR A 148 38.61 54.67 25.53
CA THR A 148 38.16 53.50 26.30
C THR A 148 36.96 52.89 25.61
N THR A 149 37.11 51.66 25.14
CA THR A 149 36.08 50.97 24.39
C THR A 149 35.73 49.65 25.08
N LYS A 150 34.44 49.39 25.25
CA LYS A 150 33.97 48.07 25.70
C LYS A 150 34.09 47.08 24.54
N ARG A 151 34.77 45.97 24.76
CA ARG A 151 34.86 44.88 23.78
C ARG A 151 34.24 43.62 24.35
N VAL A 152 33.48 42.93 23.51
CA VAL A 152 32.85 41.65 23.84
C VAL A 152 33.71 40.54 23.25
N ILE A 153 34.14 39.60 24.10
CA ILE A 153 34.81 38.38 23.66
C ILE A 153 33.81 37.23 23.71
N ARG A 154 33.64 36.54 22.58
CA ARG A 154 32.87 35.29 22.50
C ARG A 154 33.81 34.12 22.80
N VAL A 155 33.52 33.38 23.86
CA VAL A 155 34.23 32.16 24.24
C VAL A 155 33.35 30.97 23.90
N VAL A 156 33.91 30.00 23.17
CA VAL A 156 33.22 28.77 22.74
C VAL A 156 33.93 27.62 23.43
N MET A 157 33.25 26.94 24.36
CA MET A 157 33.79 25.78 25.08
C MET A 157 33.02 24.52 24.68
N PRO A 158 33.67 23.36 24.52
CA PRO A 158 32.95 22.10 24.36
C PRO A 158 32.13 21.84 25.62
N LYS A 159 30.86 21.49 25.45
CA LYS A 159 29.94 21.14 26.52
C LYS A 159 30.50 19.92 27.25
N GLU A 160 30.88 20.07 28.52
CA GLU A 160 31.32 18.93 29.32
C GLU A 160 30.15 17.94 29.41
N GLU A 161 30.36 16.73 28.88
CA GLU A 161 29.50 15.61 29.18
C GLU A 161 29.63 15.36 30.69
N THR A 162 28.64 15.83 31.45
CA THR A 162 28.47 15.48 32.84
C THR A 162 28.19 13.99 32.87
N GLY A 163 29.27 13.21 32.98
CA GLY A 163 29.24 11.78 33.17
C GLY A 163 28.35 11.44 34.37
N SER A 164 27.29 10.69 34.07
CA SER A 164 26.46 9.98 35.05
C SER A 164 27.25 8.94 35.81
#